data_AF-A0A367W496-F1
#
_entry.id   AF-A0A367W496-F1
#
_cell.length_a   1.000
_cell.length_b   1.000
_cell.length_c   1.000
_cell.angle_alpha   90.00
_cell.angle_beta   90.00
_cell.angle_gamma   90.00
#
_symmetry.space_group_name_H-M   'P 1'
#
loop_
_entity.id
_entity.type
_entity.pdbx_description
1 polymer ?
#
loop_
_entity_poly.entity_id
_entity_poly.type
_entity_poly.pdbx_seq_one_letter_code
_entity_poly.pdbx_strand_id
1 'polypeptide(L)'
;MGLVKKAIKFLLSDTWIAGFSRLIPIVFGFLAFYSWDDFRTWFDENVGATLLAKVVFIGLLFVSAQWVFVLRRAHLELEPERDQLRSNLSQVQSELTELRNGMVPVSPEASFIEGISLYISSLSEKGRDRHVLRLRDTLSRHLWVEGLLRARIAVGDAAANAAARLGDDHKQIAALIDDLGWTLVAMEKRTLAKEKIELGLKIAERVGSPYWVSKAHRHLAGIATIDRRFKEVYEALQKSELAADEIDDDKQKAEMLGGIKYATAVALLFEGKYEEALKFAQESADIRDQNGDVTRSVRSYALRGKILLRIGDSTSRGEAEAVFHRGLREAQSVGRRDEIIRNLNGLAKIAELKEDPEAAVAYKAQANEMIQETPVPYELLDKL
;
A
#
# COMPACT_ATOMS: atom_id res chain seq x y z
N MET A 1 23.52 6.74 -64.50
CA MET A 1 23.27 5.92 -63.29
C MET A 1 24.14 4.65 -63.19
N GLY A 2 24.48 3.95 -64.28
CA GLY A 2 25.26 2.69 -64.24
C GLY A 2 26.73 2.81 -63.82
N LEU A 3 27.43 3.87 -64.22
CA LEU A 3 28.83 4.11 -63.84
C LEU A 3 28.98 4.42 -62.34
N VAL A 4 28.05 5.18 -61.76
CA VAL A 4 28.04 5.52 -60.32
C VAL A 4 27.82 4.27 -59.46
N LYS A 5 26.89 3.39 -59.81
CA LYS A 5 26.67 2.12 -59.09
C LYS A 5 27.88 1.20 -59.16
N LYS A 6 28.58 1.12 -60.30
CA LYS A 6 29.81 0.33 -60.43
C LYS A 6 30.97 0.91 -59.61
N ALA A 7 31.11 2.24 -59.56
CA ALA A 7 32.10 2.91 -58.73
C ALA A 7 31.87 2.67 -57.23
N ILE A 8 30.62 2.79 -56.76
CA ILE A 8 30.24 2.52 -55.36
C ILE A 8 30.52 1.06 -54.99
N LYS A 9 30.17 0.10 -55.87
CA LYS A 9 30.39 -1.33 -55.59
C LYS A 9 31.89 -1.71 -55.57
N PHE A 10 32.72 -1.02 -56.35
CA PHE A 10 34.17 -1.19 -56.32
C PHE A 10 34.80 -0.57 -55.05
N LEU A 11 34.37 0.64 -54.66
CA LEU A 11 34.85 1.31 -53.45
C LEU A 11 34.43 0.59 -52.15
N LEU A 12 33.30 -0.11 -52.17
CA LEU A 12 32.80 -0.92 -51.05
C LEU A 12 33.26 -2.39 -51.12
N SER A 13 34.16 -2.74 -52.04
CA SER A 13 34.72 -4.09 -52.06
C SER A 13 35.69 -4.30 -50.89
N ASP A 14 35.66 -5.49 -50.31
CA ASP A 14 36.49 -5.85 -49.15
C ASP A 14 38.00 -5.63 -49.41
N THR A 15 38.42 -5.78 -50.66
CA THR A 15 39.80 -5.53 -51.11
C THR A 15 40.19 -4.05 -51.06
N TRP A 16 39.27 -3.14 -51.40
CA TRP A 16 39.52 -1.69 -51.29
C TRP A 16 39.48 -1.21 -49.84
N ILE A 17 38.49 -1.66 -49.07
CA ILE A 17 38.35 -1.30 -47.64
C ILE A 17 39.55 -1.78 -46.83
N ALA A 18 40.06 -3.00 -47.07
CA ALA A 18 41.23 -3.53 -46.39
C ALA A 18 42.55 -2.84 -46.77
N GLY A 19 42.67 -2.36 -48.02
CA GLY A 19 43.82 -1.55 -48.44
C GLY A 19 43.80 -0.15 -47.83
N PHE A 20 42.62 0.47 -47.75
CA PHE A 20 42.44 1.83 -47.26
C PHE A 20 42.51 1.93 -45.73
N SER A 21 41.95 0.96 -45.01
CA SER A 21 42.00 0.92 -43.54
C SER A 21 43.41 0.83 -42.97
N ARG A 22 44.38 0.33 -43.74
CA ARG A 22 45.81 0.32 -43.38
C ARG A 22 46.50 1.67 -43.56
N LEU A 23 45.97 2.57 -44.39
CA LEU A 23 46.51 3.91 -44.63
C LEU A 23 45.93 4.97 -43.67
N ILE A 24 44.72 4.74 -43.15
CA ILE A 24 44.03 5.66 -42.22
C ILE A 24 44.89 6.00 -40.97
N PRO A 25 45.55 5.03 -40.28
CA PRO A 25 46.36 5.36 -39.10
C PRO A 25 47.60 6.20 -39.42
N ILE A 26 48.15 6.07 -40.64
CA ILE A 26 49.33 6.82 -41.06
C ILE A 26 48.95 8.28 -41.33
N VAL A 27 47.83 8.51 -42.01
CA VAL A 27 47.34 9.86 -42.33
C VAL A 27 46.83 10.58 -41.08
N PHE A 28 46.06 9.90 -40.22
CA PHE A 28 45.58 10.50 -38.97
C PHE A 28 46.68 10.65 -37.92
N GLY A 29 47.68 9.75 -37.88
CA GLY A 29 48.86 9.90 -37.04
C GLY A 29 49.70 11.11 -37.44
N PHE A 30 49.79 11.45 -38.72
CA PHE A 30 50.48 12.66 -39.18
C PHE A 30 49.68 13.94 -38.85
N LEU A 31 48.36 13.94 -39.08
CA LEU A 31 47.49 15.11 -38.81
C LEU A 31 47.27 15.40 -37.31
N ALA A 32 47.48 14.42 -36.43
CA ALA A 32 47.33 14.61 -34.99
C ALA A 32 48.54 15.31 -34.33
N PHE A 33 49.72 15.28 -34.97
CA PHE A 33 50.96 15.80 -34.38
C PHE A 33 51.58 16.98 -35.13
N TYR A 34 51.08 17.29 -36.34
CA TYR A 34 51.58 18.39 -37.16
C TYR A 34 50.45 19.34 -37.53
N SER A 35 50.73 20.65 -37.55
CA SER A 35 49.77 21.63 -38.03
C SER A 35 49.55 21.46 -39.55
N TRP A 36 48.44 22.00 -40.06
CA TRP A 36 48.16 21.98 -41.50
C TRP A 36 49.28 22.63 -42.32
N ASP A 37 49.92 23.66 -41.77
CA ASP A 37 51.03 24.37 -42.43
C ASP A 37 52.31 23.52 -42.42
N ASP A 38 52.61 22.78 -41.35
CA ASP A 38 53.75 21.84 -41.30
C ASP A 38 53.60 20.70 -42.31
N PHE A 39 52.38 20.16 -42.45
CA PHE A 39 52.08 19.13 -43.45
C PHE A 39 52.21 19.67 -44.87
N ARG A 40 51.73 20.89 -45.12
CA ARG A 40 51.82 21.56 -46.42
C ARG A 40 53.27 21.83 -46.83
N THR A 41 54.08 22.36 -45.90
CA THR A 41 55.51 22.60 -46.14
C THR A 41 56.26 21.29 -46.39
N TRP A 42 56.04 20.23 -45.59
CA TRP A 42 56.62 18.91 -45.84
C TRP A 42 56.21 18.33 -47.21
N PHE A 43 54.97 18.55 -47.64
CA PHE A 43 54.42 18.08 -48.91
C PHE A 43 54.99 18.85 -50.13
N ASP A 44 55.28 20.13 -49.96
CA ASP A 44 55.87 20.98 -50.99
C ASP A 44 57.42 20.81 -51.08
N GLU A 45 58.10 20.56 -49.96
CA GLU A 45 59.57 20.39 -49.90
C GLU A 45 60.06 19.00 -50.30
N ASN A 46 59.25 17.94 -50.14
CA ASN A 46 59.58 16.61 -50.64
C ASN A 46 59.20 16.46 -52.12
N VAL A 47 59.98 17.11 -53.00
CA VAL A 47 59.82 17.16 -54.47
C VAL A 47 59.90 15.76 -55.15
N GLY A 48 60.23 14.71 -54.39
CA GLY A 48 60.19 13.30 -54.82
C GLY A 48 58.92 12.53 -54.43
N ALA A 49 57.92 13.16 -53.80
CA ALA A 49 56.61 12.55 -53.59
C ALA A 49 55.90 12.45 -54.95
N THR A 50 56.00 11.25 -55.54
CA THR A 50 55.47 10.94 -56.87
C THR A 50 54.05 11.45 -57.06
N LEU A 51 53.69 11.84 -58.28
CA LEU A 51 52.33 12.22 -58.73
C LEU A 51 51.21 11.38 -58.09
N LEU A 52 51.51 10.11 -57.81
CA LEU A 52 50.66 9.16 -57.10
C LEU A 52 50.20 9.64 -55.70
N ALA A 53 51.07 10.23 -54.88
CA ALA A 53 50.71 10.71 -53.54
C ALA A 53 49.74 11.90 -53.60
N LYS A 54 49.94 12.82 -54.55
CA LYS A 54 49.04 13.95 -54.83
C LYS A 54 47.66 13.46 -55.28
N VAL A 55 47.62 12.46 -56.17
CA VAL A 55 46.38 11.85 -56.64
C VAL A 55 45.63 11.11 -55.52
N VAL A 56 46.34 10.37 -54.66
CA VAL A 56 45.75 9.67 -53.51
C VAL A 56 45.16 10.64 -52.50
N PHE A 57 45.84 11.75 -52.20
CA PHE A 57 45.33 12.76 -51.25
C PHE A 57 44.08 13.48 -51.79
N ILE A 58 44.10 13.88 -53.07
CA ILE A 58 42.90 14.46 -53.72
C ILE A 58 41.76 13.44 -53.75
N GLY A 59 42.06 12.16 -53.99
CA GLY A 59 41.08 11.08 -53.91
C GLY A 59 40.47 10.90 -52.52
N LEU A 60 41.28 10.99 -51.47
CA LEU A 60 40.85 10.95 -50.05
C LEU A 60 39.92 12.11 -49.70
N LEU A 61 40.27 13.34 -50.11
CA LEU A 61 39.42 14.52 -49.91
C LEU A 61 38.10 14.43 -50.69
N PHE A 62 38.14 13.85 -51.89
CA PHE A 62 36.93 13.64 -52.67
C PHE A 62 36.02 12.58 -52.03
N VAL A 63 36.59 11.48 -51.53
CA VAL A 63 35.85 10.44 -50.79
C VAL A 63 35.26 11.00 -49.50
N SER A 64 36.01 11.80 -48.72
CA SER A 64 35.49 12.41 -47.49
C SER A 64 34.37 13.42 -47.77
N ALA A 65 34.49 14.23 -48.83
CA ALA A 65 33.42 15.12 -49.27
C ALA A 65 32.18 14.36 -49.74
N GLN A 66 32.34 13.22 -50.43
CA GLN A 66 31.21 12.36 -50.78
C GLN A 66 30.57 11.71 -49.55
N TRP A 67 31.33 11.31 -48.54
CA TRP A 67 30.78 10.80 -47.29
C TRP A 67 30.00 11.86 -46.50
N VAL A 68 30.52 13.09 -46.41
CA VAL A 68 29.79 14.21 -45.81
C VAL A 68 28.50 14.48 -46.57
N PHE A 69 28.51 14.40 -47.90
CA PHE A 69 27.31 14.55 -48.71
C PHE A 69 26.30 13.41 -48.48
N VAL A 70 26.76 12.16 -48.39
CA VAL A 70 25.92 10.99 -48.08
C VAL A 70 25.32 11.10 -46.68
N LEU A 71 26.10 11.49 -45.68
CA LEU A 71 25.62 11.66 -44.31
C LEU A 71 24.65 12.84 -44.19
N ARG A 72 24.91 13.96 -44.86
CA ARG A 72 24.00 15.10 -44.90
C ARG A 72 22.70 14.74 -45.63
N ARG A 73 22.79 13.96 -46.71
CA ARG A 73 21.62 13.46 -47.43
C ARG A 73 20.82 12.47 -46.59
N ALA A 74 21.46 11.53 -45.90
CA ALA A 74 20.79 10.62 -44.97
C ALA A 74 20.13 11.39 -43.80
N HIS A 75 20.79 12.42 -43.28
CA HIS A 75 20.21 13.29 -42.26
C HIS A 75 18.95 14.02 -42.76
N LEU A 76 19.00 14.57 -43.98
CA LEU A 76 17.85 15.24 -44.61
C LEU A 76 16.74 14.26 -45.00
N GLU A 77 17.06 13.03 -45.40
CA GLU A 77 16.08 11.99 -45.72
C GLU A 77 15.39 11.45 -44.44
N LEU A 78 16.07 11.49 -43.29
CA LEU A 78 15.53 11.07 -41.99
C LEU A 78 14.84 12.20 -41.20
N GLU A 79 15.01 13.47 -41.59
CA GLU A 79 14.33 14.60 -40.94
C GLU A 79 12.80 14.49 -40.95
N PRO A 80 12.14 14.16 -42.09
CA PRO A 80 10.69 13.98 -42.12
C PRO A 80 10.19 12.89 -41.17
N GLU A 81 10.93 11.77 -41.05
CA GLU A 81 10.58 10.69 -40.12
C GLU A 81 10.76 11.12 -38.66
N ARG A 82 11.82 11.88 -38.36
CA ARG A 82 12.05 12.45 -37.03
C ARG A 82 10.96 13.44 -36.63
N ASP A 83 10.55 14.29 -37.56
CA ASP A 83 9.54 15.31 -37.31
C ASP A 83 8.13 14.68 -37.21
N GLN A 84 7.86 13.64 -38.00
CA GLN A 84 6.66 12.80 -37.85
C GLN A 84 6.63 12.11 -36.48
N LEU A 85 7.76 11.55 -36.02
CA LEU A 85 7.84 10.93 -34.69
C LEU A 85 7.62 11.95 -33.57
N ARG A 86 8.19 13.16 -33.68
CA ARG A 86 7.96 14.25 -32.72
C ARG A 86 6.50 14.68 -32.70
N SER A 87 5.88 14.81 -33.88
CA SER A 87 4.46 15.13 -34.02
C SER A 87 3.59 14.06 -33.34
N ASN A 88 3.84 12.77 -33.65
CA ASN A 88 3.14 11.65 -33.04
C ASN A 88 3.32 11.63 -31.51
N LEU A 89 4.54 11.88 -31.01
CA LEU A 89 4.80 11.94 -29.57
C LEU A 89 4.03 13.09 -28.91
N SER A 90 3.98 14.26 -29.54
CA SER A 90 3.23 15.41 -29.03
C SER A 90 1.72 15.16 -29.01
N GLN A 91 1.20 14.46 -30.03
CA GLN A 91 -0.20 14.07 -30.09
C GLN A 91 -0.55 13.08 -28.97
N VAL A 92 0.26 12.04 -28.78
CA VAL A 92 0.07 11.06 -27.70
C VAL A 92 0.14 11.74 -26.32
N GLN A 93 1.06 12.69 -26.13
CA GLN A 93 1.15 13.46 -24.88
C GLN A 93 -0.09 14.34 -24.66
N SER A 94 -0.65 14.94 -25.72
CA SER A 94 -1.89 15.71 -25.65
C SER A 94 -3.08 14.82 -25.28
N GLU A 95 -3.24 13.66 -25.95
CA GLU A 95 -4.30 12.69 -25.68
C GLU A 95 -4.21 12.14 -24.24
N LEU A 96 -3.01 11.84 -23.76
CA LEU A 96 -2.79 11.42 -22.36
C LEU A 96 -3.13 12.54 -21.36
N THR A 97 -2.88 13.80 -21.73
CA THR A 97 -3.19 14.95 -20.88
C THR A 97 -4.69 15.21 -20.82
N GLU A 98 -5.41 15.08 -21.94
CA GLU A 98 -6.87 15.18 -21.98
C GLU A 98 -7.54 14.04 -21.22
N LEU A 99 -7.04 12.80 -21.36
CA LEU A 99 -7.48 11.66 -20.55
C LEU A 99 -7.26 11.92 -19.05
N ARG A 100 -6.08 12.43 -18.67
CA ARG A 100 -5.77 12.75 -17.28
C ARG A 100 -6.62 13.89 -16.72
N ASN A 101 -6.92 14.91 -17.53
CA ASN A 101 -7.72 16.06 -17.13
C ASN A 101 -9.23 15.76 -17.11
N GLY A 102 -9.69 14.77 -17.88
CA GLY A 102 -11.06 14.24 -17.83
C GLY A 102 -11.32 13.25 -16.69
N MET A 103 -10.25 12.69 -16.10
CA MET A 103 -10.35 11.90 -14.89
C MET A 103 -10.46 12.83 -13.68
N VAL A 104 -11.55 12.69 -12.91
CA VAL A 104 -11.61 13.24 -11.55
C VAL A 104 -10.35 12.75 -10.82
N PRO A 105 -9.54 13.62 -10.18
CA PRO A 105 -8.38 13.16 -9.44
C PRO A 105 -8.84 12.20 -8.35
N VAL A 106 -8.63 10.91 -8.63
CA VAL A 106 -8.86 9.83 -7.67
C VAL A 106 -7.68 9.91 -6.71
N SER A 107 -7.93 10.00 -5.41
CA SER A 107 -6.85 10.03 -4.42
C SER A 107 -6.00 8.75 -4.56
N PRO A 108 -4.69 8.79 -4.24
CA PRO A 108 -3.85 7.60 -4.28
C PRO A 108 -4.46 6.38 -3.56
N GLU A 109 -5.16 6.62 -2.44
CA GLU A 109 -5.87 5.60 -1.66
C GLU A 109 -7.05 5.03 -2.44
N ALA A 110 -7.85 5.87 -3.08
CA ALA A 110 -8.97 5.42 -3.89
C ALA A 110 -8.50 4.62 -5.12
N SER A 111 -7.40 5.05 -5.77
CA SER A 111 -6.76 4.27 -6.84
C SER A 111 -6.20 2.94 -6.34
N PHE A 112 -5.61 2.92 -5.14
CA PHE A 112 -5.13 1.67 -4.52
C PHE A 112 -6.29 0.72 -4.21
N ILE A 113 -7.38 1.20 -3.60
CA ILE A 113 -8.60 0.42 -3.30
C ILE A 113 -9.20 -0.16 -4.58
N GLU A 114 -9.30 0.64 -5.64
CA GLU A 114 -9.83 0.18 -6.92
C GLU A 114 -8.90 -0.85 -7.57
N GLY A 115 -7.60 -0.56 -7.63
CA GLY A 115 -6.60 -1.44 -8.21
C GLY A 115 -6.52 -2.81 -7.52
N ILE A 116 -6.50 -2.83 -6.18
CA ILE A 116 -6.48 -4.09 -5.41
C ILE A 116 -7.77 -4.90 -5.61
N SER A 117 -8.92 -4.22 -5.67
CA SER A 117 -10.22 -4.87 -5.88
C SER A 117 -10.28 -5.48 -7.28
N LEU A 118 -9.92 -4.73 -8.32
CA LEU A 118 -9.87 -5.22 -9.70
C LEU A 118 -8.90 -6.39 -9.87
N TYR A 119 -7.71 -6.28 -9.27
CA TYR A 119 -6.71 -7.33 -9.36
C TYR A 119 -7.18 -8.63 -8.70
N ILE A 120 -7.75 -8.56 -7.49
CA ILE A 120 -8.27 -9.73 -6.77
C ILE A 120 -9.46 -10.34 -7.50
N SER A 121 -10.38 -9.54 -8.02
CA SER A 121 -11.49 -10.02 -8.85
C SER A 121 -10.98 -10.78 -10.08
N SER A 122 -10.00 -10.22 -10.79
CA SER A 122 -9.39 -10.88 -11.96
C SER A 122 -8.73 -12.22 -11.60
N LEU A 123 -8.07 -12.31 -10.43
CA LEU A 123 -7.50 -13.57 -9.95
C LEU A 123 -8.60 -14.60 -9.64
N SER A 124 -9.68 -14.18 -8.98
CA SER A 124 -10.81 -15.06 -8.65
C SER A 124 -11.50 -15.59 -9.92
N GLU A 125 -11.77 -14.73 -10.90
CA GLU A 125 -12.36 -15.10 -12.20
C GLU A 125 -11.49 -16.10 -12.97
N LYS A 126 -10.16 -15.98 -12.87
CA LYS A 126 -9.19 -16.90 -13.48
C LYS A 126 -8.97 -18.18 -12.66
N GLY A 127 -9.74 -18.41 -11.59
CA GLY A 127 -9.59 -19.57 -10.70
C GLY A 127 -8.23 -19.64 -9.99
N ARG A 128 -7.56 -18.50 -9.78
CA ARG A 128 -6.24 -18.43 -9.12
C ARG A 128 -6.39 -18.40 -7.58
N ASP A 129 -7.20 -19.30 -7.03
CA ASP A 129 -7.66 -19.30 -5.65
C ASP A 129 -6.53 -19.24 -4.61
N ARG A 130 -5.45 -20.01 -4.83
CA ARG A 130 -4.27 -19.96 -3.94
C ARG A 130 -3.60 -18.59 -3.89
N HIS A 131 -3.64 -17.82 -4.98
CA HIS A 131 -3.07 -16.47 -5.01
C HIS A 131 -3.97 -15.48 -4.25
N VAL A 132 -5.29 -15.61 -4.40
CA VAL A 132 -6.26 -14.82 -3.62
C VAL A 132 -6.04 -15.02 -2.12
N LEU A 133 -5.87 -16.27 -1.67
CA LEU A 133 -5.64 -16.57 -0.25
C LEU A 133 -4.32 -16.00 0.27
N ARG A 134 -3.22 -16.09 -0.50
CA ARG A 134 -1.93 -15.48 -0.14
C ARG A 134 -2.02 -13.95 -0.01
N LEU A 135 -2.73 -13.31 -0.94
CA LEU A 135 -2.97 -11.87 -0.89
C LEU A 135 -3.78 -11.50 0.35
N ARG A 136 -4.83 -12.26 0.67
CA ARG A 136 -5.63 -12.06 1.87
C ARG A 136 -4.79 -12.13 3.14
N ASP A 137 -3.93 -13.14 3.28
CA ASP A 137 -3.09 -13.33 4.47
C ASP A 137 -2.11 -12.16 4.67
N THR A 138 -1.68 -11.54 3.57
CA THR A 138 -0.79 -10.38 3.60
C THR A 138 -1.54 -9.08 3.89
N LEU A 139 -2.68 -8.89 3.24
CA LEU A 139 -3.32 -7.58 3.15
C LEU A 139 -4.39 -7.33 4.21
N SER A 140 -5.11 -8.35 4.67
CA SER A 140 -6.32 -8.15 5.46
C SER A 140 -6.10 -7.29 6.72
N ARG A 141 -5.04 -7.59 7.49
CA ARG A 141 -4.75 -6.82 8.71
C ARG A 141 -4.37 -5.37 8.40
N HIS A 142 -3.55 -5.15 7.37
CA HIS A 142 -3.14 -3.82 6.95
C HIS A 142 -4.35 -2.99 6.50
N LEU A 143 -5.20 -3.56 5.64
CA LEU A 143 -6.42 -2.90 5.18
C LEU A 143 -7.37 -2.55 6.33
N TRP A 144 -7.40 -3.35 7.40
CA TRP A 144 -8.15 -3.00 8.61
C TRP A 144 -7.52 -1.84 9.37
N VAL A 145 -6.21 -1.89 9.64
CA VAL A 145 -5.53 -0.83 10.42
C VAL A 145 -5.62 0.52 9.72
N GLU A 146 -5.47 0.51 8.39
CA GLU A 146 -5.51 1.71 7.57
C GLU A 146 -6.94 2.20 7.25
N GLY A 147 -7.98 1.57 7.80
CA GLY A 147 -9.36 1.99 7.53
C GLY A 147 -9.85 1.74 6.11
N LEU A 148 -9.14 0.94 5.32
CA LEU A 148 -9.45 0.60 3.92
C LEU A 148 -10.52 -0.49 3.85
N LEU A 149 -11.66 -0.25 4.50
CA LEU A 149 -12.72 -1.24 4.75
C LEU A 149 -13.31 -1.83 3.46
N ARG A 150 -13.49 -1.02 2.42
CA ARG A 150 -14.02 -1.49 1.12
C ARG A 150 -13.09 -2.49 0.46
N ALA A 151 -11.79 -2.19 0.41
CA ALA A 151 -10.77 -3.11 -0.09
C ALA A 151 -10.73 -4.39 0.75
N ARG A 152 -10.81 -4.27 2.08
CA ARG A 152 -10.83 -5.44 2.98
C ARG A 152 -12.03 -6.35 2.72
N ILE A 153 -13.21 -5.79 2.44
CA ILE A 153 -14.39 -6.58 2.05
C ILE A 153 -14.16 -7.28 0.71
N ALA A 154 -13.63 -6.59 -0.30
CA ALA A 154 -13.36 -7.20 -1.62
C ALA A 154 -12.38 -8.38 -1.50
N VAL A 155 -11.30 -8.19 -0.73
CA VAL A 155 -10.32 -9.25 -0.40
C VAL A 155 -10.99 -10.39 0.35
N GLY A 156 -11.79 -10.09 1.38
CA GLY A 156 -12.47 -11.08 2.21
C GLY A 156 -13.49 -11.91 1.45
N ASP A 157 -14.27 -11.31 0.56
CA ASP A 157 -15.28 -12.01 -0.24
C ASP A 157 -14.61 -12.98 -1.24
N ALA A 158 -13.62 -12.49 -1.98
CA ALA A 158 -12.85 -13.34 -2.88
C ALA A 158 -12.14 -14.47 -2.14
N ALA A 159 -11.57 -14.19 -0.95
CA ALA A 159 -10.90 -15.19 -0.13
C ALA A 159 -11.86 -16.24 0.44
N ALA A 160 -13.04 -15.86 0.92
CA ALA A 160 -14.05 -16.80 1.40
C ALA A 160 -14.48 -17.76 0.28
N ASN A 161 -14.71 -17.24 -0.93
CA ASN A 161 -15.08 -18.04 -2.09
C ASN A 161 -13.93 -18.96 -2.56
N ALA A 162 -12.70 -18.45 -2.62
CA ALA A 162 -11.51 -19.22 -2.98
C ALA A 162 -11.23 -20.34 -1.97
N ALA A 163 -11.35 -20.05 -0.67
CA ALA A 163 -11.18 -21.04 0.39
C ALA A 163 -12.25 -22.14 0.30
N ALA A 164 -13.51 -21.78 0.05
CA ALA A 164 -14.59 -22.75 -0.14
C ALA A 164 -14.32 -23.70 -1.32
N ARG A 165 -13.88 -23.17 -2.47
CA ARG A 165 -13.54 -23.99 -3.66
C ARG A 165 -12.37 -24.93 -3.41
N LEU A 166 -11.42 -24.53 -2.57
CA LEU A 166 -10.25 -25.33 -2.21
C LEU A 166 -10.49 -26.27 -1.02
N GLY A 167 -11.62 -26.17 -0.33
CA GLY A 167 -11.89 -26.91 0.91
C GLY A 167 -11.03 -26.46 2.10
N ASP A 168 -10.54 -25.21 2.11
CA ASP A 168 -9.75 -24.63 3.21
C ASP A 168 -10.68 -23.96 4.23
N ASP A 169 -11.32 -24.79 5.07
CA ASP A 169 -12.32 -24.33 6.04
C ASP A 169 -11.75 -23.25 6.98
N HIS A 170 -10.49 -23.38 7.45
CA HIS A 170 -9.88 -22.39 8.34
C HIS A 170 -9.76 -21.00 7.72
N LYS A 171 -9.31 -20.91 6.44
CA LYS A 171 -9.25 -19.61 5.76
C LYS A 171 -10.63 -19.07 5.41
N GLN A 172 -11.58 -19.94 5.11
CA GLN A 172 -12.96 -19.54 4.87
C GLN A 172 -13.57 -18.91 6.13
N ILE A 173 -13.40 -19.57 7.29
CA ILE A 173 -13.85 -19.06 8.59
C ILE A 173 -13.21 -17.70 8.88
N ALA A 174 -11.89 -17.57 8.71
CA ALA A 174 -11.17 -16.33 8.95
C ALA A 174 -11.69 -15.17 8.09
N ALA A 175 -11.92 -15.43 6.80
CA ALA A 175 -12.48 -14.44 5.88
C ALA A 175 -13.92 -14.03 6.26
N LEU A 176 -14.76 -14.99 6.64
CA LEU A 176 -16.15 -14.74 7.02
C LEU A 176 -16.27 -13.96 8.34
N ILE A 177 -15.55 -14.38 9.38
CA ILE A 177 -15.67 -13.82 10.73
C ILE A 177 -14.96 -12.47 10.84
N ASP A 178 -13.70 -12.37 10.40
CA ASP A 178 -12.89 -11.17 10.60
C ASP A 178 -12.95 -10.21 9.42
N ASP A 179 -12.75 -10.70 8.19
CA ASP A 179 -12.53 -9.83 7.03
C ASP A 179 -13.84 -9.26 6.50
N LEU A 180 -14.89 -10.08 6.49
CA LEU A 180 -16.24 -9.65 6.15
C LEU A 180 -17.01 -9.23 7.40
N GLY A 181 -17.20 -10.14 8.35
CA GLY A 181 -18.03 -9.94 9.54
C GLY A 181 -17.70 -8.65 10.28
N TRP A 182 -16.50 -8.56 10.86
CA TRP A 182 -16.13 -7.39 11.64
C TRP A 182 -15.96 -6.10 10.82
N THR A 183 -15.52 -6.19 9.56
CA THR A 183 -15.45 -5.03 8.65
C THR A 183 -16.83 -4.48 8.30
N LEU A 184 -17.83 -5.33 8.17
CA LEU A 184 -19.21 -4.91 7.92
C LEU A 184 -19.83 -4.22 9.15
N VAL A 185 -19.44 -4.61 10.37
CA VAL A 185 -19.81 -3.88 11.60
C VAL A 185 -19.27 -2.45 11.55
N ALA A 186 -18.00 -2.31 11.19
CA ALA A 186 -17.31 -1.03 11.00
C ALA A 186 -17.99 -0.12 9.95
N MET A 187 -18.58 -0.72 8.90
CA MET A 187 -19.37 -0.01 7.89
C MET A 187 -20.86 0.16 8.24
N GLU A 188 -21.24 -0.09 9.50
CA GLU A 188 -22.62 -0.05 10.00
C GLU A 188 -23.61 -1.02 9.31
N LYS A 189 -23.10 -2.00 8.55
CA LYS A 189 -23.89 -3.04 7.86
C LYS A 189 -24.14 -4.25 8.77
N ARG A 190 -24.78 -4.01 9.92
CA ARG A 190 -24.90 -4.98 11.03
C ARG A 190 -25.62 -6.28 10.66
N THR A 191 -26.69 -6.23 9.88
CA THR A 191 -27.42 -7.44 9.45
C THR A 191 -26.52 -8.36 8.62
N LEU A 192 -25.85 -7.81 7.61
CA LEU A 192 -24.94 -8.58 6.76
C LEU A 192 -23.71 -9.07 7.56
N ALA A 193 -23.20 -8.25 8.50
CA ALA A 193 -22.12 -8.67 9.39
C ALA A 193 -22.50 -9.92 10.18
N LYS A 194 -23.69 -9.92 10.80
CA LYS A 194 -24.23 -11.04 11.56
C LYS A 194 -24.35 -12.30 10.69
N GLU A 195 -24.92 -12.17 9.49
CA GLU A 195 -25.03 -13.29 8.54
C GLU A 195 -23.67 -13.92 8.21
N LYS A 196 -22.64 -13.10 7.95
CA LYS A 196 -21.28 -13.62 7.65
C LYS A 196 -20.64 -14.27 8.86
N ILE A 197 -20.77 -13.68 10.06
CA ILE A 197 -20.23 -14.26 11.30
C ILE A 197 -20.92 -15.57 11.63
N GLU A 198 -22.25 -15.66 11.51
CA GLU A 198 -23.01 -16.89 11.76
C GLU A 198 -22.68 -17.99 10.75
N LEU A 199 -22.44 -17.64 9.47
CA LEU A 199 -21.96 -18.60 8.49
C LEU A 199 -20.58 -19.14 8.85
N GLY A 200 -19.65 -18.26 9.24
CA GLY A 200 -18.32 -18.67 9.70
C GLY A 200 -18.35 -19.50 10.98
N LEU A 201 -19.23 -19.16 11.92
CA LEU A 201 -19.45 -19.91 13.16
C LEU A 201 -19.91 -21.35 12.88
N LYS A 202 -20.89 -21.54 11.98
CA LYS A 202 -21.36 -22.89 11.60
C LYS A 202 -20.23 -23.76 11.04
N ILE A 203 -19.34 -23.17 10.24
CA ILE A 203 -18.17 -23.89 9.71
C ILE A 203 -17.19 -24.20 10.84
N ALA A 204 -16.92 -23.23 11.73
CA ALA A 204 -16.03 -23.40 12.88
C ALA A 204 -16.50 -24.51 13.84
N GLU A 205 -17.80 -24.59 14.12
CA GLU A 205 -18.41 -25.65 14.92
C GLU A 205 -18.26 -27.01 14.23
N ARG A 206 -18.55 -27.07 12.91
CA ARG A 206 -18.43 -28.31 12.13
C ARG A 206 -17.02 -28.89 12.14
N VAL A 207 -15.99 -28.03 12.06
CA VAL A 207 -14.59 -28.47 12.05
C VAL A 207 -13.97 -28.58 13.45
N GLY A 208 -14.75 -28.29 14.51
CA GLY A 208 -14.29 -28.37 15.89
C GLY A 208 -13.18 -27.37 16.22
N SER A 209 -13.32 -26.11 15.78
CA SER A 209 -12.32 -25.06 16.00
C SER A 209 -12.71 -24.12 17.16
N PRO A 210 -12.32 -24.39 18.41
CA PRO A 210 -12.70 -23.59 19.58
C PRO A 210 -12.28 -22.12 19.48
N TYR A 211 -11.08 -21.84 18.92
CA TYR A 211 -10.61 -20.47 18.68
C TYR A 211 -11.60 -19.64 17.86
N TRP A 212 -12.03 -20.17 16.71
CA TRP A 212 -12.95 -19.46 15.83
C TRP A 212 -14.38 -19.40 16.37
N VAL A 213 -14.84 -20.43 17.08
CA VAL A 213 -16.13 -20.39 17.79
C VAL A 213 -16.14 -19.27 18.83
N SER A 214 -15.10 -19.21 19.67
CA SER A 214 -14.92 -18.15 20.66
C SER A 214 -14.92 -16.77 19.99
N LYS A 215 -14.15 -16.61 18.92
CA LYS A 215 -14.03 -15.34 18.19
C LYS A 215 -15.34 -14.88 17.57
N ALA A 216 -16.12 -15.80 16.98
CA ALA A 216 -17.42 -15.49 16.38
C ALA A 216 -18.39 -14.96 17.44
N HIS A 217 -18.52 -15.67 18.57
CA HIS A 217 -19.38 -15.27 19.67
C HIS A 217 -18.98 -13.92 20.28
N ARG A 218 -17.68 -13.65 20.43
CA ARG A 218 -17.20 -12.33 20.87
C ARG A 218 -17.61 -11.21 19.90
N HIS A 219 -17.54 -11.43 18.58
CA HIS A 219 -17.98 -10.44 17.60
C HIS A 219 -19.51 -10.26 17.60
N LEU A 220 -20.28 -11.34 17.78
CA LEU A 220 -21.74 -11.27 17.96
C LEU A 220 -22.12 -10.47 19.22
N ALA A 221 -21.39 -10.65 20.32
CA ALA A 221 -21.54 -9.83 21.52
C ALA A 221 -21.27 -8.35 21.23
N GLY A 222 -20.26 -8.04 20.41
CA GLY A 222 -20.01 -6.68 19.93
C GLY A 222 -21.18 -6.07 19.17
N ILE A 223 -21.80 -6.83 18.26
CA ILE A 223 -23.03 -6.40 17.54
C ILE A 223 -24.18 -6.16 18.51
N ALA A 224 -24.43 -7.10 19.43
CA ALA A 224 -25.48 -6.97 20.43
C ALA A 224 -25.26 -5.77 21.37
N THR A 225 -24.01 -5.43 21.67
CA THR A 225 -23.64 -4.27 22.49
C THR A 225 -24.04 -2.97 21.81
N ILE A 226 -23.77 -2.84 20.51
CA ILE A 226 -24.17 -1.67 19.70
C ILE A 226 -25.68 -1.51 19.70
N ASP A 227 -26.40 -2.62 19.58
CA ASP A 227 -27.86 -2.64 19.58
C ASP A 227 -28.46 -2.56 21.01
N ARG A 228 -27.63 -2.43 22.06
CA ARG A 228 -28.03 -2.40 23.48
C ARG A 228 -28.85 -3.61 23.93
N ARG A 229 -28.62 -4.78 23.32
CA ARG A 229 -29.27 -6.05 23.66
C ARG A 229 -28.44 -6.81 24.69
N PHE A 230 -28.29 -6.24 25.89
CA PHE A 230 -27.32 -6.70 26.89
C PHE A 230 -27.49 -8.16 27.35
N LYS A 231 -28.71 -8.68 27.40
CA LYS A 231 -28.93 -10.11 27.66
C LYS A 231 -28.20 -10.99 26.64
N GLU A 232 -28.33 -10.66 25.36
CA GLU A 232 -27.65 -11.39 24.27
C GLU A 232 -26.14 -11.16 24.29
N VAL A 233 -25.67 -9.99 24.74
CA VAL A 233 -24.25 -9.71 24.92
C VAL A 233 -23.64 -10.72 25.88
N TYR A 234 -24.20 -10.86 27.08
CA TYR A 234 -23.64 -11.75 28.10
C TYR A 234 -23.81 -13.24 27.75
N GLU A 235 -24.91 -13.63 27.11
CA GLU A 235 -25.06 -14.99 26.57
C GLU A 235 -23.98 -15.30 25.52
N ALA A 236 -23.68 -14.36 24.62
CA ALA A 236 -22.65 -14.53 23.61
C ALA A 236 -21.23 -14.51 24.23
N LEU A 237 -20.95 -13.64 25.19
CA LEU A 237 -19.65 -13.63 25.89
C LEU A 237 -19.42 -14.91 26.69
N GLN A 238 -20.45 -15.46 27.34
CA GLN A 238 -20.36 -16.73 28.04
C GLN A 238 -20.03 -17.89 27.08
N LYS A 239 -20.69 -17.96 25.92
CA LYS A 239 -20.35 -18.95 24.88
C LYS A 239 -18.93 -18.75 24.35
N SER A 240 -18.49 -17.51 24.24
CA SER A 240 -17.12 -17.17 23.84
C SER A 240 -16.08 -17.66 24.84
N GLU A 241 -16.35 -17.49 26.14
CA GLU A 241 -15.48 -17.93 27.24
C GLU A 241 -15.41 -19.47 27.33
N LEU A 242 -16.55 -20.16 27.26
CA LEU A 242 -16.59 -21.63 27.22
C LEU A 242 -15.76 -22.20 26.06
N ALA A 243 -15.89 -21.63 24.86
CA ALA A 243 -15.07 -22.04 23.73
C ALA A 243 -13.59 -21.64 23.87
N ALA A 244 -13.28 -20.55 24.59
CA ALA A 244 -11.90 -20.15 24.84
C ALA A 244 -11.19 -21.11 25.81
N ASP A 245 -11.93 -21.71 26.75
CA ASP A 245 -11.38 -22.68 27.69
C ASP A 245 -10.88 -23.96 27.00
N GLU A 246 -11.50 -24.33 25.88
CA GLU A 246 -11.15 -25.47 25.02
C GLU A 246 -9.97 -25.18 24.05
N ILE A 247 -9.39 -23.98 24.05
CA ILE A 247 -8.23 -23.66 23.20
C ILE A 247 -6.94 -24.21 23.83
N ASP A 248 -6.25 -25.09 23.11
CA ASP A 248 -4.99 -25.70 23.57
C ASP A 248 -3.78 -24.76 23.47
N ASP A 249 -3.72 -23.91 22.44
CA ASP A 249 -2.60 -22.99 22.23
C ASP A 249 -2.70 -21.78 23.17
N ASP A 250 -1.80 -21.69 24.15
CA ASP A 250 -1.77 -20.65 25.18
C ASP A 250 -1.83 -19.24 24.60
N LYS A 251 -1.15 -19.01 23.47
CA LYS A 251 -1.12 -17.69 22.82
C LYS A 251 -2.49 -17.32 22.25
N GLN A 252 -3.15 -18.25 21.55
CA GLN A 252 -4.51 -18.08 21.05
C GLN A 252 -5.52 -17.95 22.18
N LYS A 253 -5.37 -18.74 23.26
CA LYS A 253 -6.22 -18.66 24.44
C LYS A 253 -6.12 -17.29 25.10
N ALA A 254 -4.90 -16.80 25.33
CA ALA A 254 -4.65 -15.46 25.86
C ALA A 254 -5.22 -14.36 24.93
N GLU A 255 -5.07 -14.50 23.60
CA GLU A 255 -5.68 -13.56 22.65
C GLU A 255 -7.21 -13.51 22.82
N MET A 256 -7.87 -14.67 22.95
CA MET A 256 -9.33 -14.75 23.08
C MET A 256 -9.80 -14.21 24.42
N LEU A 257 -9.20 -14.64 25.54
CA LEU A 257 -9.55 -14.15 26.87
C LEU A 257 -9.36 -12.64 26.97
N GLY A 258 -8.22 -12.10 26.53
CA GLY A 258 -7.98 -10.66 26.48
C GLY A 258 -8.98 -9.94 25.58
N GLY A 259 -9.46 -10.56 24.50
CA GLY A 259 -10.55 -10.06 23.67
C GLY A 259 -11.91 -10.04 24.37
N ILE A 260 -12.25 -11.10 25.10
CA ILE A 260 -13.51 -11.24 25.85
C ILE A 260 -13.58 -10.20 26.96
N LYS A 261 -12.51 -10.01 27.73
CA LYS A 261 -12.43 -8.97 28.77
C LYS A 261 -12.63 -7.57 28.18
N TYR A 262 -12.01 -7.28 27.03
CA TYR A 262 -12.23 -6.03 26.31
C TYR A 262 -13.70 -5.84 25.93
N ALA A 263 -14.34 -6.85 25.32
CA ALA A 263 -15.74 -6.77 24.90
C ALA A 263 -16.69 -6.59 26.09
N THR A 264 -16.40 -7.25 27.22
CA THR A 264 -17.12 -7.09 28.48
C THR A 264 -17.02 -5.67 29.01
N ALA A 265 -15.81 -5.09 29.03
CA ALA A 265 -15.60 -3.71 29.44
C ALA A 265 -16.38 -2.71 28.58
N VAL A 266 -16.44 -2.94 27.27
CA VAL A 266 -17.26 -2.11 26.36
C VAL A 266 -18.74 -2.25 26.69
N ALA A 267 -19.25 -3.46 26.90
CA ALA A 267 -20.66 -3.68 27.26
C ALA A 267 -21.05 -2.94 28.56
N LEU A 268 -20.22 -3.09 29.60
CA LEU A 268 -20.42 -2.43 30.89
C LEU A 268 -20.38 -0.90 30.78
N LEU A 269 -19.49 -0.36 29.94
CA LEU A 269 -19.45 1.08 29.63
C LEU A 269 -20.78 1.56 29.02
N PHE A 270 -21.37 0.80 28.09
CA PHE A 270 -22.67 1.11 27.49
C PHE A 270 -23.84 1.00 28.48
N GLU A 271 -23.73 0.15 29.50
CA GLU A 271 -24.70 0.04 30.60
C GLU A 271 -24.55 1.09 31.69
N GLY A 272 -23.47 1.87 31.68
CA GLY A 272 -23.18 2.84 32.74
C GLY A 272 -22.48 2.26 33.98
N LYS A 273 -21.98 1.01 33.91
CA LYS A 273 -21.28 0.33 35.01
C LYS A 273 -19.78 0.59 34.92
N TYR A 274 -19.38 1.83 35.19
CA TYR A 274 -18.05 2.33 34.83
C TYR A 274 -16.90 1.70 35.63
N GLU A 275 -17.08 1.48 36.92
CA GLU A 275 -16.07 0.90 37.81
C GLU A 275 -15.79 -0.56 37.42
N GLU A 276 -16.83 -1.32 37.13
CA GLU A 276 -16.71 -2.69 36.60
C GLU A 276 -16.06 -2.68 35.21
N ALA A 277 -16.47 -1.77 34.33
CA ALA A 277 -15.87 -1.62 33.01
C ALA A 277 -14.36 -1.37 33.09
N LEU A 278 -13.93 -0.50 34.02
CA LEU A 278 -12.52 -0.17 34.22
C LEU A 278 -11.71 -1.38 34.64
N LYS A 279 -12.25 -2.21 35.55
CA LYS A 279 -11.62 -3.48 35.97
C LYS A 279 -11.42 -4.42 34.78
N PHE A 280 -12.46 -4.68 33.99
CA PHE A 280 -12.36 -5.55 32.82
C PHE A 280 -11.43 -5.00 31.72
N ALA A 281 -11.38 -3.67 31.56
CA ALA A 281 -10.46 -3.03 30.63
C ALA A 281 -8.99 -3.19 31.07
N GLN A 282 -8.73 -3.16 32.38
CA GLN A 282 -7.41 -3.42 32.95
C GLN A 282 -7.02 -4.89 32.79
N GLU A 283 -7.90 -5.83 33.15
CA GLU A 283 -7.66 -7.28 32.95
C GLU A 283 -7.34 -7.60 31.49
N SER A 284 -8.04 -6.96 30.53
CA SER A 284 -7.73 -7.10 29.10
C SER A 284 -6.33 -6.61 28.75
N ALA A 285 -5.89 -5.50 29.34
CA ALA A 285 -4.54 -4.96 29.13
C ALA A 285 -3.48 -5.89 29.70
N ASP A 286 -3.67 -6.35 30.94
CA ASP A 286 -2.72 -7.22 31.64
C ASP A 286 -2.46 -8.53 30.87
N ILE A 287 -3.52 -9.17 30.37
CA ILE A 287 -3.40 -10.39 29.54
C ILE A 287 -2.60 -10.13 28.25
N ARG A 288 -2.82 -8.97 27.60
CA ARG A 288 -2.13 -8.63 26.34
C ARG A 288 -0.66 -8.32 26.57
N ASP A 289 -0.35 -7.62 27.65
CA ASP A 289 1.02 -7.28 28.02
C ASP A 289 1.82 -8.54 28.39
N GLN A 290 1.22 -9.47 29.15
CA GLN A 290 1.82 -10.77 29.46
C GLN A 290 2.10 -11.62 28.21
N ASN A 291 1.26 -11.51 27.17
CA ASN A 291 1.40 -12.24 25.91
C ASN A 291 2.29 -11.52 24.86
N GLY A 292 2.85 -10.35 25.19
CA GLY A 292 3.66 -9.56 24.27
C GLY A 292 2.91 -9.00 23.05
N ASP A 293 1.57 -8.91 23.11
CA ASP A 293 0.75 -8.37 22.02
C ASP A 293 0.68 -6.84 22.10
N VAL A 294 1.84 -6.19 21.99
CA VAL A 294 2.01 -4.74 22.14
C VAL A 294 1.13 -3.97 21.16
N THR A 295 1.05 -4.45 19.92
CA THR A 295 0.23 -3.82 18.88
C THR A 295 -1.24 -3.79 19.28
N ARG A 296 -1.80 -4.80 19.97
CA ARG A 296 -3.19 -4.77 20.41
C ARG A 296 -3.36 -4.23 21.83
N SER A 297 -2.34 -4.18 22.69
CA SER A 297 -2.47 -3.65 24.06
C SER A 297 -2.77 -2.15 24.07
N VAL A 298 -2.24 -1.39 23.10
CA VAL A 298 -2.43 0.07 23.02
C VAL A 298 -3.90 0.52 22.92
N ARG A 299 -4.81 -0.35 22.46
CA ARG A 299 -6.25 -0.05 22.40
C ARG A 299 -6.88 0.14 23.78
N SER A 300 -6.31 -0.46 24.82
CA SER A 300 -6.87 -0.44 26.16
C SER A 300 -6.76 0.95 26.79
N TYR A 301 -5.76 1.75 26.41
CA TYR A 301 -5.61 3.12 26.91
C TYR A 301 -6.81 4.00 26.53
N ALA A 302 -7.18 4.02 25.25
CA ALA A 302 -8.31 4.82 24.78
C ALA A 302 -9.63 4.39 25.44
N LEU A 303 -9.86 3.08 25.63
CA LEU A 303 -11.05 2.58 26.33
C LEU A 303 -11.07 3.02 27.79
N ARG A 304 -9.97 2.82 28.52
CA ARG A 304 -9.85 3.20 29.94
C ARG A 304 -10.02 4.70 30.15
N GLY A 305 -9.38 5.53 29.32
CA GLY A 305 -9.54 6.98 29.38
C GLY A 305 -10.99 7.42 29.16
N LYS A 306 -11.71 6.77 28.23
CA LYS A 306 -13.15 7.01 28.01
C LYS A 306 -14.02 6.60 29.20
N ILE A 307 -13.72 5.47 29.83
CA ILE A 307 -14.42 5.02 31.05
C ILE A 307 -14.21 6.04 32.18
N LEU A 308 -12.96 6.45 32.42
CA LEU A 308 -12.61 7.44 33.45
C LEU A 308 -13.27 8.81 33.21
N LEU A 309 -13.35 9.25 31.94
CA LEU A 309 -14.11 10.45 31.57
C LEU A 309 -15.60 10.34 31.92
N ARG A 310 -16.19 9.13 31.86
CA ARG A 310 -17.61 8.90 32.20
C ARG A 310 -17.85 8.85 33.71
N ILE A 311 -16.89 8.35 34.50
CA ILE A 311 -16.92 8.48 35.97
C ILE A 311 -16.94 9.97 36.35
N GLY A 312 -16.07 10.76 35.72
CA GLY A 312 -16.24 12.21 35.61
C GLY A 312 -15.92 13.01 36.87
N ASP A 313 -15.48 12.40 37.98
CA ASP A 313 -14.93 13.12 39.11
C ASP A 313 -13.53 13.72 38.80
N SER A 314 -13.04 14.62 39.65
CA SER A 314 -11.77 15.32 39.39
C SER A 314 -10.55 14.40 39.36
N THR A 315 -10.54 13.36 40.19
CA THR A 315 -9.47 12.35 40.24
C THR A 315 -9.49 11.53 38.96
N SER A 316 -10.65 10.98 38.60
CA SER A 316 -10.86 10.20 37.37
C SER A 316 -10.50 10.99 36.11
N ARG A 317 -10.77 12.30 36.06
CA ARG A 317 -10.34 13.15 34.94
C ARG A 317 -8.82 13.27 34.84
N GLY A 318 -8.13 13.47 35.96
CA GLY A 318 -6.66 13.50 35.98
C GLY A 318 -6.05 12.16 35.54
N GLU A 319 -6.64 11.05 35.99
CA GLU A 319 -6.23 9.71 35.55
C GLU A 319 -6.51 9.47 34.06
N ALA A 320 -7.66 9.92 33.55
CA ALA A 320 -8.01 9.80 32.14
C ALA A 320 -6.98 10.48 31.25
N GLU A 321 -6.58 11.70 31.60
CA GLU A 321 -5.55 12.47 30.89
C GLU A 321 -4.21 11.73 30.87
N ALA A 322 -3.76 11.23 32.02
CA ALA A 322 -2.51 10.47 32.11
C ALA A 322 -2.56 9.19 31.25
N VAL A 323 -3.70 8.49 31.26
CA VAL A 323 -3.95 7.30 30.45
C VAL A 323 -3.94 7.62 28.96
N PHE A 324 -4.60 8.69 28.52
CA PHE A 324 -4.59 9.09 27.10
C PHE A 324 -3.22 9.54 26.62
N HIS A 325 -2.46 10.28 27.43
CA HIS A 325 -1.08 10.65 27.08
C HIS A 325 -0.17 9.44 26.96
N ARG A 326 -0.30 8.46 27.85
CA ARG A 326 0.42 7.20 27.74
C ARG A 326 -0.01 6.45 26.48
N GLY A 327 -1.30 6.30 26.25
CA GLY A 327 -1.85 5.67 25.05
C GLY A 327 -1.37 6.30 23.76
N LEU A 328 -1.30 7.62 23.70
CA LEU A 328 -0.78 8.36 22.54
C LEU A 328 0.69 8.00 22.26
N ARG A 329 1.56 8.05 23.28
CA ARG A 329 2.99 7.71 23.13
C ARG A 329 3.20 6.26 22.70
N GLU A 330 2.48 5.34 23.32
CA GLU A 330 2.59 3.92 22.99
C GLU A 330 2.04 3.63 21.58
N ALA A 331 0.91 4.25 21.20
CA ALA A 331 0.36 4.08 19.85
C ALA A 331 1.30 4.66 18.77
N GLN A 332 2.00 5.76 19.06
CA GLN A 332 3.05 6.32 18.20
C GLN A 332 4.24 5.38 18.06
N SER A 333 4.70 4.74 19.14
CA SER A 333 5.86 3.84 19.10
C SER A 333 5.62 2.60 18.24
N VAL A 334 4.38 2.11 18.17
CA VAL A 334 3.99 0.95 17.35
C VAL A 334 3.30 1.30 16.02
N GLY A 335 3.20 2.59 15.68
CA GLY A 335 2.56 3.04 14.44
C GLY A 335 1.06 2.76 14.33
N ARG A 336 0.33 2.62 15.44
CA ARG A 336 -1.13 2.37 15.45
C ARG A 336 -1.92 3.66 15.28
N ARG A 337 -1.99 4.17 14.04
CA ARG A 337 -2.68 5.41 13.66
C ARG A 337 -4.10 5.53 14.21
N ASP A 338 -4.89 4.45 14.14
CA ASP A 338 -6.25 4.43 14.65
C ASP A 338 -6.34 4.68 16.16
N GLU A 339 -5.37 4.19 16.95
CA GLU A 339 -5.31 4.47 18.39
C GLU A 339 -4.69 5.84 18.70
N ILE A 340 -3.79 6.35 17.86
CA ILE A 340 -3.29 7.73 17.98
C ILE A 340 -4.49 8.70 17.92
N ILE A 341 -5.35 8.55 16.91
CA ILE A 341 -6.53 9.39 16.71
C ILE A 341 -7.47 9.30 17.92
N ARG A 342 -7.77 8.09 18.42
CA ARG A 342 -8.65 7.92 19.60
C ARG A 342 -8.09 8.58 20.87
N ASN A 343 -6.78 8.49 21.10
CA ASN A 343 -6.15 9.15 22.25
C ASN A 343 -6.15 10.67 22.10
N LEU A 344 -5.88 11.20 20.90
CA LEU A 344 -5.97 12.64 20.60
C LEU A 344 -7.38 13.17 20.84
N ASN A 345 -8.42 12.46 20.39
CA ASN A 345 -9.81 12.82 20.66
C ASN A 345 -10.13 12.83 22.16
N GLY A 346 -9.58 11.86 22.92
CA GLY A 346 -9.69 11.83 24.38
C GLY A 346 -9.03 13.03 25.06
N LEU A 347 -7.82 13.40 24.63
CA LEU A 347 -7.09 14.57 25.13
C LEU A 347 -7.78 15.89 24.77
N ALA A 348 -8.32 16.00 23.56
CA ALA A 348 -9.16 17.14 23.17
C ALA A 348 -10.36 17.28 24.12
N LYS A 349 -11.00 16.17 24.48
CA LYS A 349 -12.12 16.20 25.42
C LYS A 349 -11.72 16.63 26.83
N ILE A 350 -10.55 16.19 27.30
CA ILE A 350 -9.98 16.64 28.58
C ILE A 350 -9.72 18.15 28.54
N ALA A 351 -9.09 18.66 27.48
CA ALA A 351 -8.79 20.07 27.32
C ALA A 351 -10.06 20.94 27.31
N GLU A 352 -11.14 20.50 26.64
CA GLU A 352 -12.45 21.15 26.72
C GLU A 352 -12.97 21.23 28.16
N LEU A 353 -12.89 20.12 28.91
CA LEU A 353 -13.36 20.05 30.30
C LEU A 353 -12.51 20.90 31.26
N LYS A 354 -11.27 21.21 30.89
CA LYS A 354 -10.37 22.12 31.60
C LYS A 354 -10.50 23.58 31.16
N GLU A 355 -11.38 23.86 30.22
CA GLU A 355 -11.53 25.19 29.61
C GLU A 355 -10.22 25.69 28.95
N ASP A 356 -9.47 24.76 28.34
CA ASP A 356 -8.27 25.04 27.53
C ASP A 356 -8.61 24.89 26.03
N PRO A 357 -9.17 25.94 25.40
CA PRO A 357 -9.59 25.88 24.00
C PRO A 357 -8.42 25.73 23.03
N GLU A 358 -7.22 26.23 23.39
CA GLU A 358 -6.04 26.16 22.53
C GLU A 358 -5.57 24.71 22.40
N ALA A 359 -5.39 24.01 23.52
CA ALA A 359 -5.02 22.60 23.52
C ALA A 359 -6.11 21.73 22.86
N ALA A 360 -7.39 22.01 23.13
CA ALA A 360 -8.49 21.27 22.53
C ALA A 360 -8.47 21.37 20.99
N VAL A 361 -8.28 22.57 20.45
CA VAL A 361 -8.16 22.80 18.99
C VAL A 361 -6.93 22.10 18.43
N ALA A 362 -5.78 22.18 19.11
CA ALA A 362 -4.55 21.54 18.66
C ALA A 362 -4.69 20.00 18.56
N TYR A 363 -5.26 19.35 19.58
CA TYR A 363 -5.48 17.90 19.54
C TYR A 363 -6.48 17.48 18.46
N LYS A 364 -7.58 18.24 18.29
CA LYS A 364 -8.56 17.97 17.22
C LYS A 364 -7.97 18.16 15.83
N ALA A 365 -7.15 19.19 15.63
CA ALA A 365 -6.49 19.46 14.36
C ALA A 365 -5.58 18.29 13.97
N GLN A 366 -4.75 17.81 14.90
CA GLN A 366 -3.90 16.63 14.68
C GLN A 366 -4.72 15.37 14.39
N ALA A 367 -5.79 15.11 15.14
CA ALA A 367 -6.65 13.96 14.88
C ALA A 367 -7.31 14.03 13.49
N ASN A 368 -7.82 15.20 13.10
CA ASN A 368 -8.50 15.41 11.82
C ASN A 368 -7.54 15.28 10.63
N GLU A 369 -6.32 15.79 10.74
CA GLU A 369 -5.27 15.62 9.72
C GLU A 369 -5.01 14.12 9.49
N MET A 370 -4.86 13.34 10.56
CA MET A 370 -4.65 11.90 10.45
C MET A 370 -5.87 11.16 9.89
N ILE A 371 -7.09 11.58 10.22
CA ILE A 371 -8.32 10.96 9.70
C ILE A 371 -8.45 11.10 8.18
N GLN A 372 -7.94 12.21 7.61
CA GLN A 372 -7.95 12.41 6.16
C GLN A 372 -7.11 11.36 5.41
N GLU A 373 -6.01 10.91 6.01
CA GLU A 373 -5.16 9.87 5.46
C GLU A 373 -5.58 8.45 5.87
N THR A 374 -6.11 8.30 7.09
CA THR A 374 -6.38 7.02 7.71
C THR A 374 -7.72 7.06 8.45
N PRO A 375 -8.81 6.66 7.80
CA PRO A 375 -10.12 6.58 8.44
C PRO A 375 -10.05 5.65 9.66
N VAL A 376 -10.55 6.10 10.81
CA VAL A 376 -10.66 5.22 11.99
C VAL A 376 -11.66 4.12 11.64
N PRO A 377 -11.28 2.82 11.66
CA PRO A 377 -12.10 1.73 11.13
C PRO A 377 -13.49 1.67 11.77
N TYR A 378 -13.60 2.09 13.03
CA TYR A 378 -14.85 2.10 13.77
C TYR A 378 -14.66 2.83 15.10
N GLU A 379 -15.61 3.67 15.48
CA GLU A 379 -15.69 4.26 16.81
C GLU A 379 -17.03 3.88 17.45
N LEU A 380 -17.02 2.83 18.27
CA LEU A 380 -18.18 2.34 19.01
C LEU A 380 -18.85 3.43 19.85
N LEU A 381 -18.08 4.43 20.28
CA LEU A 381 -18.33 5.17 21.51
C LEU A 381 -18.72 6.64 21.30
N ASP A 382 -18.76 7.12 20.05
CA ASP A 382 -19.16 8.52 19.76
C ASP A 382 -20.69 8.72 19.76
N LYS A 383 -21.45 7.63 19.91
CA LYS A 383 -22.91 7.63 20.03
C LYS A 383 -23.40 7.37 21.47
N LEU A 384 -22.48 7.40 22.44
CA LEU A 384 -22.74 7.48 23.89
C LEU A 384 -22.44 8.88 24.39
#